data_AF-T0JWM0-F1
#
_entry.id   AF-T0JWM0-F1
#
_cell.length_a   1.000
_cell.length_b   1.000
_cell.length_c   1.000
_cell.angle_alpha   90.00
_cell.angle_beta   90.00
_cell.angle_gamma   90.00
#
_symmetry.space_group_name_H-M   'P 1'
#
loop_
_entity.id
_entity.type
_entity.pdbx_description
1 polymer ?
#
loop_
_entity_poly.entity_id
_entity_poly.type
_entity_poly.pdbx_seq_one_letter_code
_entity_poly.pdbx_strand_id
1 'polypeptide(L)'
;MWYLQAFHPEMAMEAVMGISMASGLSTSLLLETVLLKFGKDGLSWPVAAKTAAGMSMISMITMELAENAVDYHLTGGIVQLDDPAFWGAAAVSVAAGFLTPLPYNYHRLRKFGKACH
;
A
#
# COMPACT_ATOMS: atom_id res chain seq x y z
N MET A 1 5.16 -9.73 2.58
CA MET A 1 4.68 -10.23 3.89
C MET A 1 4.79 -11.75 4.00
N TRP A 2 4.04 -12.51 3.18
CA TRP A 2 3.94 -13.97 3.32
C TRP A 2 5.25 -14.74 3.19
N TYR A 3 6.18 -14.30 2.32
CA TYR A 3 7.53 -14.90 2.25
C TYR A 3 8.25 -14.85 3.60
N LEU A 4 8.24 -13.70 4.27
CA LEU A 4 8.91 -13.53 5.55
C LEU A 4 8.20 -14.32 6.66
N GLN A 5 6.86 -14.39 6.64
CA GLN A 5 6.10 -15.21 7.59
C GLN A 5 6.32 -16.72 7.39
N ALA A 6 6.50 -17.18 6.14
CA ALA A 6 6.68 -18.59 5.83
C ALA A 6 8.12 -19.10 6.08
N PHE A 7 9.14 -18.27 5.78
CA PHE A 7 10.55 -18.68 5.86
C PHE A 7 11.31 -18.14 7.07
N HIS A 8 10.74 -17.14 7.76
CA HIS A 8 11.36 -16.50 8.94
C HIS A 8 10.31 -16.24 10.04
N PRO A 9 9.62 -17.27 10.54
CA PRO A 9 8.55 -17.12 11.55
C PRO A 9 9.08 -16.59 12.90
N GLU A 10 10.39 -16.69 13.14
CA GLU A 10 11.07 -16.18 14.35
C GLU A 10 11.09 -14.64 14.42
N MET A 11 10.85 -13.94 13.31
CA MET A 11 10.89 -12.48 13.27
C MET A 11 9.64 -11.87 13.89
N ALA A 12 9.82 -10.78 14.64
CA ALA A 12 8.71 -10.01 15.17
C ALA A 12 7.78 -9.56 14.03
N MET A 13 6.47 -9.74 14.21
CA MET A 13 5.46 -9.42 13.20
C MET A 13 5.53 -7.96 12.76
N GLU A 14 5.82 -7.04 13.69
CA GLU A 14 6.02 -5.62 13.40
C GLU A 14 7.18 -5.38 12.42
N ALA A 15 8.27 -6.12 12.55
CA ALA A 15 9.41 -6.04 11.64
C ALA A 15 9.04 -6.60 10.25
N VAL A 16 8.28 -7.69 10.21
CA VAL A 16 7.80 -8.28 8.95
C VAL A 16 6.86 -7.32 8.21
N MET A 17 5.91 -6.70 8.92
CA MET A 17 5.01 -5.69 8.37
C MET A 17 5.82 -4.48 7.88
N GLY A 18 6.73 -3.95 8.70
CA GLY A 18 7.55 -2.79 8.34
C GLY A 18 8.40 -3.01 7.09
N ILE A 19 9.07 -4.17 6.99
CA ILE A 19 9.86 -4.54 5.80
C ILE A 19 8.96 -4.73 4.59
N SER A 20 7.81 -5.39 4.76
CA SER A 20 6.85 -5.60 3.67
C SER A 20 6.32 -4.27 3.12
N MET A 21 5.89 -3.37 3.99
CA MET A 21 5.41 -2.04 3.61
C MET A 21 6.52 -1.23 2.94
N ALA A 22 7.75 -1.23 3.48
CA ALA A 22 8.88 -0.52 2.87
C ALA A 22 9.20 -1.06 1.46
N SER A 23 9.12 -2.38 1.27
CA SER A 23 9.32 -3.01 -0.04
C SER A 23 8.18 -2.67 -1.02
N GLY A 24 6.92 -2.69 -0.58
CA GLY A 24 5.76 -2.33 -1.40
C GLY A 24 5.77 -0.86 -1.83
N LEU A 25 6.03 0.04 -0.88
CA LEU A 25 6.13 1.48 -1.11
C LEU A 25 7.30 1.82 -2.05
N SER A 26 8.48 1.25 -1.82
CA SER A 26 9.65 1.51 -2.66
C SER A 26 9.44 1.02 -4.10
N THR A 27 8.89 -0.18 -4.27
CA THR A 27 8.61 -0.74 -5.61
C THR A 27 7.54 0.08 -6.34
N SER A 28 6.49 0.50 -5.63
CA SER A 28 5.43 1.35 -6.20
C SER A 28 5.93 2.73 -6.58
N LEU A 29 6.72 3.38 -5.71
CA LEU A 29 7.34 4.68 -6.00
C LEU A 29 8.30 4.60 -7.18
N LEU A 30 9.10 3.54 -7.28
CA LEU A 30 9.97 3.29 -8.43
C LEU A 30 9.15 3.11 -9.71
N LEU A 31 8.09 2.31 -9.67
CA LEU A 31 7.22 2.07 -10.82
C LEU A 31 6.56 3.37 -11.29
N GLU A 32 5.95 4.14 -10.40
CA GLU A 32 5.35 5.45 -10.72
C GLU A 32 6.39 6.43 -11.27
N THR A 33 7.59 6.47 -10.69
CA THR A 33 8.69 7.33 -11.17
C THR A 33 9.12 6.95 -12.59
N VAL A 34 9.25 5.65 -12.88
CA VAL A 34 9.57 5.13 -14.22
C VAL A 34 8.45 5.43 -15.21
N LEU A 35 7.19 5.24 -14.82
CA LEU A 35 6.04 5.57 -15.67
C LEU A 35 5.92 7.07 -15.95
N LEU A 36 6.20 7.95 -14.98
CA LEU A 36 6.23 9.39 -15.19
C LEU A 36 7.40 9.85 -16.07
N LYS A 37 8.52 9.12 -16.01
CA LYS A 37 9.70 9.40 -16.83
C LYS A 37 9.50 8.99 -18.29
N PHE A 38 9.03 7.76 -18.51
CA PHE A 38 8.94 7.15 -19.84
C PHE A 38 7.54 7.17 -20.43
N GLY A 39 6.52 7.51 -19.65
CA GLY A 39 5.14 7.67 -20.09
C GLY A 39 4.86 9.03 -20.72
N LYS A 40 3.58 9.41 -20.79
CA LYS A 40 3.12 10.61 -21.49
C LYS A 40 3.70 11.92 -20.95
N ASP A 41 4.04 11.96 -19.67
CA ASP A 41 4.49 13.21 -19.02
C ASP A 41 5.98 13.52 -19.26
N GLY A 42 6.79 12.53 -19.65
CA GLY A 42 8.19 12.73 -20.08
C GLY A 42 9.09 13.47 -19.08
N LEU A 43 8.80 13.40 -17.78
CA LEU A 43 9.42 14.24 -16.76
C LEU A 43 10.92 13.95 -16.60
N SER A 44 11.71 14.90 -16.09
CA SER A 44 13.11 14.62 -15.70
C SER A 44 13.14 13.78 -14.42
N TRP A 45 14.15 12.92 -14.25
CA TRP A 45 14.29 12.04 -13.08
C TRP A 45 13.98 12.69 -11.71
N PRO A 46 14.54 13.86 -11.35
CA PRO A 46 14.25 14.48 -10.06
C PRO A 46 12.80 14.98 -9.94
N VAL A 47 12.18 15.39 -11.05
CA VAL A 47 10.79 15.85 -11.08
C VAL A 47 9.83 14.67 -11.03
N ALA A 48 10.10 13.59 -11.77
CA ALA A 48 9.30 12.37 -11.74
C ALA A 48 9.24 11.76 -10.33
N ALA A 49 10.38 11.66 -9.64
CA ALA A 49 10.43 11.13 -8.27
C ALA A 49 9.67 12.01 -7.27
N LYS A 50 9.84 13.34 -7.38
CA LYS A 50 9.12 14.30 -6.52
C LYS A 50 7.61 14.26 -6.77
N THR A 51 7.20 14.10 -8.03
CA THR A 51 5.79 14.01 -8.42
C THR A 51 5.17 12.69 -7.96
N ALA A 52 5.85 11.56 -8.14
CA ALA A 52 5.40 10.26 -7.64
C ALA A 52 5.20 10.30 -6.11
N ALA A 53 6.21 10.79 -5.38
CA ALA A 53 6.11 10.97 -3.93
C ALA A 53 4.98 11.94 -3.52
N GLY A 54 4.75 13.00 -4.29
CA GLY A 54 3.75 14.03 -3.98
C GLY A 54 2.29 13.64 -4.28
N MET A 55 2.06 12.76 -5.26
CA MET A 55 0.69 12.41 -5.67
C MET A 55 0.05 11.34 -4.77
N SER A 56 0.84 10.31 -4.42
CA SER A 56 0.29 9.03 -3.93
C SER A 56 0.91 8.51 -2.63
N MET A 57 2.03 9.04 -2.15
CA MET A 57 2.78 8.42 -1.04
C MET A 57 1.98 8.30 0.26
N ILE A 58 1.24 9.33 0.66
CA ILE A 58 0.41 9.30 1.88
C ILE A 58 -0.70 8.25 1.73
N SER A 59 -1.37 8.23 0.58
CA SER A 59 -2.45 7.28 0.30
C SER A 59 -1.94 5.83 0.28
N MET A 60 -0.76 5.59 -0.32
CA MET A 60 -0.11 4.28 -0.31
C MET A 60 0.25 3.83 1.11
N ILE A 61 0.85 4.71 1.93
CA ILE A 61 1.18 4.39 3.32
C ILE A 61 -0.09 4.03 4.10
N THR A 62 -1.17 4.80 3.94
CA THR A 62 -2.43 4.52 4.64
C THR A 62 -3.09 3.22 4.19
N MET A 63 -2.99 2.89 2.91
CA MET A 63 -3.53 1.64 2.34
C MET A 63 -2.76 0.43 2.87
N GLU A 64 -1.43 0.44 2.72
CA GLU A 64 -0.55 -0.62 3.21
C GLU A 64 -0.68 -0.81 4.73
N LEU A 65 -0.79 0.28 5.50
CA LEU A 65 -0.99 0.19 6.94
C LEU A 65 -2.34 -0.47 7.29
N ALA A 66 -3.42 -0.09 6.61
CA ALA A 66 -4.74 -0.65 6.84
C ALA A 66 -4.81 -2.14 6.45
N GLU A 67 -4.20 -2.51 5.32
CA GLU A 67 -4.12 -3.91 4.88
C GLU A 67 -3.35 -4.76 5.89
N ASN A 68 -2.17 -4.31 6.32
CA ASN A 68 -1.37 -5.03 7.31
C ASN A 68 -2.09 -5.10 8.68
N ALA A 69 -2.80 -4.05 9.09
CA ALA A 69 -3.55 -4.03 10.35
C ALA A 69 -4.76 -4.98 10.33
N VAL A 70 -5.53 -4.97 9.24
CA VAL A 70 -6.70 -5.85 9.08
C VAL A 70 -6.26 -7.30 8.91
N ASP A 71 -5.20 -7.55 8.12
CA ASP A 71 -4.64 -8.89 7.98
C ASP A 71 -4.14 -9.41 9.34
N TYR A 72 -3.36 -8.63 10.07
CA TYR A 72 -2.91 -8.99 11.42
C TYR A 72 -4.08 -9.28 12.37
N HIS A 73 -5.15 -8.48 12.32
CA HIS A 73 -6.31 -8.68 13.19
C HIS A 73 -7.12 -9.93 12.84
N LEU A 74 -7.19 -10.31 11.56
CA LEU A 74 -8.00 -11.43 11.08
C LEU A 74 -7.25 -12.77 11.03
N THR A 75 -5.96 -12.77 10.67
CA THR A 75 -5.15 -13.99 10.55
C THR A 75 -4.23 -14.22 11.75
N GLY A 76 -4.10 -13.22 12.64
CA GLY A 76 -3.21 -13.29 13.81
C GLY A 76 -1.73 -13.43 13.46
N GLY A 77 -1.36 -13.20 12.19
CA GLY A 77 -0.01 -13.42 11.67
C GLY A 77 0.31 -14.88 11.31
N ILE A 78 -0.68 -15.76 11.24
CA ILE A 78 -0.51 -17.17 10.83
C ILE A 78 -1.00 -17.31 9.38
N VAL A 79 -0.10 -17.69 8.48
CA VAL A 79 -0.42 -17.94 7.07
C VAL A 79 -0.98 -19.35 6.93
N GLN A 80 -2.28 -19.47 6.65
CA GLN A 80 -2.96 -20.75 6.40
C GLN A 80 -3.56 -20.75 5.00
N LEU A 81 -2.73 -21.02 3.98
CA LEU A 81 -3.15 -21.00 2.57
C LEU A 81 -4.21 -22.06 2.24
N ASP A 82 -4.28 -23.12 3.04
CA ASP A 82 -5.25 -24.22 2.90
C ASP A 82 -6.63 -23.90 3.49
N ASP A 83 -6.78 -22.79 4.24
CA ASP A 83 -8.04 -22.39 4.86
C ASP A 83 -8.78 -21.36 3.98
N PRO A 84 -10.03 -21.61 3.54
CA PRO A 84 -10.83 -20.61 2.83
C PRO A 84 -11.09 -19.33 3.66
N ALA A 85 -11.00 -19.38 4.99
CA ALA A 85 -11.09 -18.20 5.85
C ALA A 85 -9.92 -17.23 5.63
N PHE A 86 -8.73 -17.73 5.30
CA PHE A 86 -7.56 -16.89 4.97
C PHE A 86 -7.81 -16.04 3.72
N TRP A 87 -8.40 -16.61 2.68
CA TRP A 87 -8.76 -15.88 1.46
C TRP A 87 -9.86 -14.84 1.71
N GLY A 88 -10.81 -15.14 2.61
CA GLY A 88 -11.80 -14.17 3.08
C GLY A 88 -11.14 -12.99 3.81
N ALA A 89 -10.21 -13.28 4.73
CA ALA A 89 -9.46 -12.25 5.44
C ALA A 89 -8.61 -11.38 4.49
N ALA A 90 -7.96 -12.00 3.50
CA ALA A 90 -7.21 -11.28 2.47
C ALA A 90 -8.12 -10.34 1.66
N ALA A 91 -9.31 -10.81 1.26
CA ALA A 91 -10.28 -9.97 0.54
C ALA A 91 -10.75 -8.77 1.37
N VAL A 92 -11.02 -8.97 2.67
CA VAL A 92 -11.40 -7.89 3.59
C VAL A 92 -10.25 -6.92 3.82
N SER A 93 -9.02 -7.42 3.94
CA SER A 93 -7.81 -6.60 4.07
C SER A 93 -7.64 -5.67 2.87
N VAL A 94 -7.67 -6.21 1.64
CA VAL A 94 -7.60 -5.42 0.40
C VAL A 94 -8.73 -4.39 0.30
N ALA A 95 -9.96 -4.78 0.68
CA ALA A 95 -11.09 -3.85 0.69
C ALA A 95 -10.88 -2.70 1.69
N ALA A 96 -10.37 -2.99 2.89
CA ALA A 96 -10.06 -1.97 3.89
C ALA A 96 -8.92 -1.06 3.43
N GLY A 97 -7.87 -1.62 2.82
CA GLY A 97 -6.80 -0.89 2.15
C GLY A 97 -7.32 0.10 1.14
N PHE A 98 -8.20 -0.35 0.24
CA PHE A 98 -8.80 0.49 -0.79
C PHE A 98 -9.70 1.59 -0.24
N LEU A 99 -10.49 1.30 0.80
CA LEU A 99 -11.44 2.25 1.38
C LEU A 99 -10.77 3.31 2.25
N THR A 100 -9.69 2.97 2.93
CA THR A 100 -8.99 3.86 3.89
C THR A 100 -8.50 5.19 3.28
N PRO A 101 -7.88 5.26 2.10
CA PRO A 101 -7.42 6.51 1.52
C PRO A 101 -8.55 7.36 0.92
N LEU A 102 -9.76 6.83 0.73
CA LEU A 102 -10.87 7.54 0.06
C LEU A 102 -11.34 8.79 0.83
N PRO A 103 -11.62 8.76 2.16
CA PRO A 103 -12.01 9.95 2.90
C PRO A 103 -10.94 11.05 2.84
N TYR A 104 -9.66 10.68 2.94
CA TYR A 104 -8.55 11.62 2.84
C TYR A 104 -8.46 12.26 1.45
N ASN A 105 -8.51 11.44 0.39
CA ASN A 105 -8.47 11.91 -0.98
C ASN A 105 -9.69 12.80 -1.30
N TYR A 106 -10.88 12.45 -0.83
CA TYR A 106 -12.08 13.24 -0.98
C TYR A 106 -11.99 14.59 -0.28
N HIS A 107 -11.53 14.62 0.98
CA HIS A 107 -11.34 15.86 1.72
C HIS A 107 -10.28 16.78 1.07
N ARG A 108 -9.19 16.19 0.54
CA ARG A 108 -8.16 16.90 -0.21
C ARG A 108 -8.74 17.56 -1.47
N LEU A 109 -9.48 16.80 -2.28
CA LEU A 109 -10.13 17.29 -3.50
C LEU A 109 -11.12 18.43 -3.19
N ARG A 110 -11.94 18.27 -2.16
CA ARG A 110 -12.89 19.30 -1.69
C ARG A 110 -12.19 20.58 -1.23
N LYS A 111 -11.07 20.48 -0.51
CA LYS A 111 -10.29 21.64 -0.03
C LYS A 111 -9.66 22.44 -1.18
N PHE A 112 -9.23 21.77 -2.25
CA PHE A 112 -8.63 22.44 -3.42
C PHE A 112 -9.66 22.83 -4.49
N GLY A 113 -10.96 22.69 -4.22
CA GLY A 113 -12.03 23.03 -5.16
C GLY A 113 -12.00 22.23 -6.46
N LYS A 114 -11.26 21.10 -6.48
CA LYS A 114 -11.21 20.19 -7.62
C LYS A 114 -12.25 19.11 -7.38
N ALA A 115 -13.49 19.36 -7.79
CA ALA A 115 -14.50 18.33 -7.85
C ALA A 115 -14.31 17.52 -9.14
N CYS A 116 -14.36 16.19 -9.05
CA CYS A 116 -14.62 15.34 -10.21
C CYS A 116 -16.13 15.31 -10.47
N HIS A 117 -16.73 16.48 -10.68
CA HIS A 117 -17.99 16.71 -11.40
C HIS A 117 -18.24 18.21 -11.57
#